data_AF-A0A4Q2YA65-F1
#
_entry.id   AF-A0A4Q2YA65-F1
#
_cell.length_a   1.000
_cell.length_b   1.000
_cell.length_c   1.000
_cell.angle_alpha   90.00
_cell.angle_beta   90.00
_cell.angle_gamma   90.00
#
_symmetry.space_group_name_H-M   'P 1'
#
loop_
_entity.id
_entity.type
_entity.pdbx_description
1 polymer ?
#
loop_
_entity_poly.entity_id
_entity_poly.type
_entity_poly.pdbx_seq_one_letter_code
_entity_poly.pdbx_strand_id
1 'polypeptide(L)'
;MLAVFQEVAKAVRLLDVGHLATFDLMYDGIAASIRGDMQTSMKLAEDRLDTLPCRILKALFLLKWVREFKATPRNVAILLIERPDLDIRAHEKAVTDALNHLEAQSYLQRNGDVFEFLTDTEKDIEVEIKNTDIDESQVADELNKILFTDVLRNPKIRYEGNGQDYSYAHKLDDSLMGREADVAVNIITTEHPHHSDINTLAAQNTGKAELLVVLPPDPRLVEQARLFLKTRKYIQQNLGGGGDDSRKAILEQRGQQNSTRGQQMQELASALLSKAPIYLNASRLDSVGEGEARNRFAKACQELVSFAFPSLRMLKGVYSESTLSQALLEQDDLLTSGQQSPSEPEEEILLYVTKNQGNGERSTVEEILRQFSRRPYG
;
A
#
# COMPACT_ATOMS: atom_id res chain seq x y z
N MET A 1 -18.66 -38.14 21.03
CA MET A 1 -18.66 -36.81 21.69
C MET A 1 -18.66 -36.92 23.21
N LEU A 2 -19.59 -37.65 23.85
CA LEU A 2 -19.61 -37.79 25.33
C LEU A 2 -18.30 -38.35 25.93
N ALA A 3 -17.66 -39.28 25.23
CA ALA A 3 -16.37 -39.86 25.63
C ALA A 3 -15.23 -38.82 25.72
N VAL A 4 -15.25 -37.79 24.86
CA VAL A 4 -14.25 -36.71 24.83
C VAL A 4 -14.36 -35.88 26.11
N PHE A 5 -15.58 -35.44 26.44
CA PHE A 5 -15.85 -34.71 27.67
C PHE A 5 -15.51 -35.54 28.91
N GLN A 6 -15.72 -36.85 28.87
CA GLN A 6 -15.34 -37.74 29.96
C GLN A 6 -13.81 -37.80 30.15
N GLU A 7 -13.03 -37.89 29.07
CA GLU A 7 -11.56 -37.89 29.16
C GLU A 7 -11.02 -36.55 29.67
N VAL A 8 -11.56 -35.43 29.19
CA VAL A 8 -11.19 -34.10 29.69
C VAL A 8 -11.54 -33.97 31.18
N ALA A 9 -12.71 -34.45 31.61
CA ALA A 9 -13.11 -34.43 33.02
C ALA A 9 -12.18 -35.30 33.90
N LYS A 10 -11.70 -36.44 33.39
CA LYS A 10 -10.70 -37.26 34.08
C LYS A 10 -9.36 -36.53 34.22
N ALA A 11 -8.91 -35.82 33.18
CA ALA A 11 -7.67 -35.06 33.18
C ALA A 11 -7.71 -33.89 34.19
N VAL A 12 -8.83 -33.18 34.25
CA VAL A 12 -9.01 -32.02 35.15
C VAL A 12 -9.28 -32.44 36.60
N ARG A 13 -9.66 -33.70 36.87
CA ARG A 13 -9.98 -34.21 38.22
C ARG A 13 -8.86 -34.01 39.25
N LEU A 14 -7.60 -33.98 38.79
CA LEU A 14 -6.42 -33.87 39.66
C LEU A 14 -5.98 -32.42 39.87
N LEU A 15 -6.63 -31.45 39.25
CA LEU A 15 -6.30 -30.03 39.37
C LEU A 15 -7.04 -29.38 40.56
N ASP A 16 -6.45 -28.32 41.11
CA ASP A 16 -7.03 -27.59 42.23
C ASP A 16 -8.37 -26.93 41.86
N VAL A 17 -9.21 -26.72 42.88
CA VAL A 17 -10.48 -26.00 42.73
C VAL A 17 -10.24 -24.61 42.12
N GLY A 18 -10.98 -24.28 41.06
CA GLY A 18 -10.83 -23.03 40.31
C GLY A 18 -10.21 -23.21 38.93
N HIS A 19 -9.68 -24.39 38.59
CA HIS A 19 -9.28 -24.70 37.21
C HIS A 19 -10.48 -24.97 36.31
N LEU A 20 -10.46 -24.34 35.14
CA LEU A 20 -11.40 -24.54 34.05
C LEU A 20 -10.80 -25.50 33.03
N ALA A 21 -11.65 -26.34 32.43
CA ALA A 21 -11.25 -27.15 31.29
C ALA A 21 -11.11 -26.26 30.05
N THR A 22 -9.87 -25.98 29.64
CA THR A 22 -9.59 -25.17 28.45
C THR A 22 -9.86 -25.94 27.17
N PHE A 23 -10.08 -25.20 26.07
CA PHE A 23 -10.56 -25.79 24.82
C PHE A 23 -9.54 -26.74 24.17
N ASP A 24 -8.24 -26.47 24.33
CA ASP A 24 -7.15 -27.32 23.86
C ASP A 24 -7.21 -28.75 24.41
N LEU A 25 -7.71 -28.96 25.63
CA LEU A 25 -7.84 -30.29 26.23
C LEU A 25 -8.81 -31.19 25.45
N MET A 26 -9.75 -30.60 24.72
CA MET A 26 -10.66 -31.37 23.86
C MET A 26 -9.91 -32.11 22.75
N TYR A 27 -8.74 -31.61 22.33
CA TYR A 27 -7.88 -32.27 21.36
C TYR A 27 -7.43 -33.63 21.91
N ASP A 28 -6.94 -33.67 23.15
CA ASP A 28 -6.44 -34.89 23.76
C ASP A 28 -7.54 -35.96 23.86
N GLY A 29 -8.78 -35.55 24.14
CA GLY A 29 -9.93 -36.44 24.18
C GLY A 29 -10.38 -37.00 22.82
N ILE A 30 -10.06 -36.31 21.71
CA ILE A 30 -10.33 -36.82 20.34
C ILE A 30 -9.09 -37.39 19.67
N ALA A 31 -7.90 -37.22 20.25
CA ALA A 31 -6.62 -37.45 19.59
C ALA A 31 -6.59 -38.81 18.91
N ALA A 32 -6.96 -39.88 19.61
CA ALA A 32 -7.00 -41.26 19.12
C ALA A 32 -7.94 -41.51 17.91
N SER A 33 -8.91 -40.62 17.66
CA SER A 33 -9.86 -40.70 16.54
C SER A 33 -9.44 -39.87 15.32
N ILE A 34 -8.38 -39.06 15.45
CA ILE A 34 -7.83 -38.27 14.35
C ILE A 34 -7.04 -39.19 13.41
N ARG A 35 -6.99 -38.83 12.11
CA ARG A 35 -6.18 -39.53 11.11
C ARG A 35 -4.70 -39.54 11.51
N GLY A 36 -4.01 -40.67 11.30
CA GLY A 36 -2.66 -40.90 11.85
C GLY A 36 -1.56 -39.97 11.32
N ASP A 37 -1.71 -39.43 10.11
CA ASP A 37 -0.85 -38.40 9.54
C ASP A 37 -0.91 -37.10 10.37
N MET A 38 -2.12 -36.59 10.62
CA MET A 38 -2.35 -35.39 11.43
C MET A 38 -1.92 -35.57 12.89
N GLN A 39 -2.09 -36.76 13.47
CA GLN A 39 -1.56 -37.07 14.80
C GLN A 39 -0.03 -36.99 14.84
N THR A 40 0.64 -37.53 13.83
CA THR A 40 2.11 -37.56 13.76
C THR A 40 2.67 -36.14 13.62
N SER A 41 2.05 -35.32 12.77
CA SER A 41 2.42 -33.90 12.61
C SER A 41 2.25 -33.11 13.91
N MET A 42 1.11 -33.29 14.61
CA MET A 42 0.90 -32.63 15.90
C MET A 42 1.93 -33.09 16.93
N LYS A 43 2.18 -34.40 17.06
CA LYS A 43 3.16 -34.93 18.02
C LYS A 43 4.57 -34.39 17.78
N LEU A 44 4.99 -34.27 16.52
CA LEU A 44 6.27 -33.67 16.17
C LEU A 44 6.33 -32.17 16.51
N ALA A 45 5.20 -31.47 16.47
CA ALA A 45 5.10 -30.10 16.95
C ALA A 45 5.15 -30.03 18.48
N GLU A 46 4.50 -30.95 19.21
CA GLU A 46 4.55 -31.03 20.68
C GLU A 46 5.99 -31.20 21.20
N ASP A 47 6.82 -31.98 20.51
CA ASP A 47 8.22 -32.21 20.88
C ASP A 47 9.12 -30.96 20.68
N ARG A 48 8.67 -29.99 19.87
CA ARG A 48 9.47 -28.82 19.45
C ARG A 48 8.99 -27.50 20.04
N LEU A 49 7.73 -27.43 20.46
CA LEU A 49 7.06 -26.22 20.90
C LEU A 49 7.00 -26.15 22.43
N ASP A 50 7.11 -24.93 22.96
CA ASP A 50 6.81 -24.67 24.36
C ASP A 50 5.33 -24.94 24.67
N THR A 51 5.01 -25.02 25.97
CA THR A 51 3.67 -25.39 26.45
C THR A 51 2.55 -24.52 25.87
N LEU A 52 2.68 -23.19 25.90
CA LEU A 52 1.62 -22.29 25.42
C LEU A 52 1.41 -22.35 23.89
N PRO A 53 2.46 -22.25 23.04
CA PRO A 53 2.33 -22.46 21.60
C PRO A 53 1.70 -23.82 21.25
N CYS A 54 2.07 -24.89 21.95
CA CYS A 54 1.48 -26.22 21.75
C CYS A 54 -0.05 -26.22 22.03
N ARG A 55 -0.47 -25.64 23.16
CA ARG A 55 -1.90 -25.50 23.51
C ARG A 55 -2.68 -24.70 22.47
N ILE A 56 -2.10 -23.60 21.99
CA ILE A 56 -2.69 -22.78 20.91
C ILE A 56 -2.84 -23.61 19.64
N LEU A 57 -1.81 -24.38 19.26
CA LEU A 57 -1.84 -25.20 18.06
C LEU A 57 -2.95 -26.26 18.12
N LYS A 58 -3.13 -26.92 19.27
CA LYS A 58 -4.24 -27.87 19.53
C LYS A 58 -5.60 -27.19 19.39
N ALA A 59 -5.78 -26.03 20.02
CA ALA A 59 -7.04 -25.28 19.93
C ALA A 59 -7.36 -24.88 18.48
N LEU A 60 -6.38 -24.38 17.72
CA LEU A 60 -6.56 -23.98 16.33
C LEU A 60 -6.76 -25.16 15.39
N PHE A 61 -6.16 -26.32 15.67
CA PHE A 61 -6.42 -27.56 14.94
C PHE A 61 -7.91 -27.94 15.01
N LEU A 62 -8.51 -27.88 16.20
CA LEU A 62 -9.93 -28.16 16.39
C LEU A 62 -10.82 -27.17 15.64
N LEU A 63 -10.38 -25.92 15.51
CA LEU A 63 -11.11 -24.85 14.83
C LEU A 63 -10.93 -24.85 13.31
N LYS A 64 -9.98 -25.63 12.75
CA LYS A 64 -9.68 -25.66 11.30
C LYS A 64 -10.93 -25.89 10.43
N TRP A 65 -11.90 -26.64 10.92
CA TRP A 65 -13.15 -26.94 10.21
C TRP A 65 -14.37 -26.16 10.71
N VAL A 66 -14.19 -25.22 11.65
CA VAL A 66 -15.26 -24.40 12.25
C VAL A 66 -15.17 -22.97 11.69
N ARG A 67 -15.83 -22.74 10.56
CA ARG A 67 -15.70 -21.49 9.79
C ARG A 67 -16.33 -20.28 10.48
N GLU A 68 -17.29 -20.50 11.37
CA GLU A 68 -18.03 -19.46 12.08
C GLU A 68 -17.19 -18.79 13.18
N PHE A 69 -16.13 -19.46 13.64
CA PHE A 69 -15.29 -18.95 14.70
C PHE A 69 -14.12 -18.13 14.15
N LYS A 70 -14.08 -16.84 14.50
CA LYS A 70 -12.95 -15.96 14.17
C LYS A 70 -11.86 -16.11 15.22
N ALA A 71 -10.82 -16.90 14.92
CA ALA A 71 -9.65 -17.11 15.77
C ALA A 71 -8.71 -15.88 15.81
N THR A 72 -9.19 -14.77 16.38
CA THR A 72 -8.37 -13.60 16.70
C THR A 72 -7.53 -13.85 17.95
N PRO A 73 -6.41 -13.12 18.19
CA PRO A 73 -5.58 -13.30 19.39
C PRO A 73 -6.40 -13.27 20.70
N ARG A 74 -7.34 -12.33 20.79
CA ARG A 74 -8.27 -12.21 21.92
C ARG A 74 -9.17 -13.44 22.07
N ASN A 75 -9.76 -13.92 20.98
CA ASN A 75 -10.66 -15.08 21.04
C ASN A 75 -9.90 -16.37 21.36
N VAL A 76 -8.68 -16.53 20.83
CA VAL A 76 -7.79 -17.64 21.20
C VAL A 76 -7.40 -17.57 22.67
N ALA A 77 -7.08 -16.37 23.18
CA ALA A 77 -6.78 -16.18 24.59
C ALA A 77 -7.94 -16.61 25.50
N ILE A 78 -9.18 -16.27 25.14
CA ILE A 78 -10.40 -16.69 25.86
C ILE A 78 -10.53 -18.22 25.93
N LEU A 79 -10.23 -18.93 24.84
CA LEU A 79 -10.31 -20.40 24.79
C LEU A 79 -9.31 -21.10 25.73
N LEU A 80 -8.24 -20.39 26.12
CA LEU A 80 -7.14 -20.90 26.93
C LEU A 80 -7.14 -20.34 28.36
N ILE A 81 -8.23 -19.69 28.80
CA ILE A 81 -8.37 -19.23 30.19
C ILE A 81 -8.57 -20.45 31.10
N GLU A 82 -7.53 -20.77 31.86
CA GLU A 82 -7.53 -21.90 32.79
C GLU A 82 -8.05 -21.54 34.20
N ARG A 83 -8.05 -20.26 34.59
CA ARG A 83 -8.56 -19.82 35.89
C ARG A 83 -9.20 -18.43 35.84
N PRO A 84 -10.16 -18.11 36.72
CA PRO A 84 -10.79 -16.79 36.76
C PRO A 84 -9.90 -15.64 37.23
N ASP A 85 -8.88 -15.93 38.04
CA ASP A 85 -7.96 -14.96 38.66
C ASP A 85 -6.72 -14.63 37.80
N LEU A 86 -6.70 -15.12 36.56
CA LEU A 86 -5.63 -14.87 35.58
C LEU A 86 -5.53 -13.37 35.23
N ASP A 87 -4.29 -12.87 35.12
CA ASP A 87 -4.04 -11.56 34.51
C ASP A 87 -4.34 -11.61 33.01
N ILE A 88 -5.52 -11.11 32.63
CA ILE A 88 -6.02 -11.09 31.25
C ILE A 88 -5.04 -10.37 30.31
N ARG A 89 -4.43 -9.25 30.75
CA ARG A 89 -3.55 -8.46 29.87
C ARG A 89 -2.24 -9.19 29.60
N ALA A 90 -1.65 -9.77 30.65
CA ALA A 90 -0.43 -10.57 30.51
C ALA A 90 -0.69 -11.81 29.62
N HIS A 91 -1.83 -12.47 29.80
CA HIS A 91 -2.22 -13.63 29.00
C HIS A 91 -2.47 -13.30 27.53
N GLU A 92 -3.25 -12.27 27.22
CA GLU A 92 -3.51 -11.84 25.84
C GLU A 92 -2.20 -11.49 25.11
N LYS A 93 -1.25 -10.85 25.82
CA LYS A 93 0.08 -10.58 25.27
C LYS A 93 0.87 -11.86 25.00
N ALA A 94 0.94 -12.77 25.98
CA ALA A 94 1.64 -14.05 25.82
C ALA A 94 1.06 -14.89 24.66
N VAL A 95 -0.26 -14.92 24.51
CA VAL A 95 -0.95 -15.59 23.41
C VAL A 95 -0.62 -14.92 22.07
N THR A 96 -0.59 -13.59 22.01
CA THR A 96 -0.22 -12.85 20.79
C THR A 96 1.22 -13.18 20.38
N ASP A 97 2.17 -13.17 21.32
CA ASP A 97 3.57 -13.49 21.05
C ASP A 97 3.74 -14.94 20.58
N ALA A 98 3.02 -15.89 21.19
CA ALA A 98 3.02 -17.30 20.80
C ALA A 98 2.39 -17.52 19.41
N LEU A 99 1.30 -16.82 19.07
CA LEU A 99 0.69 -16.86 17.73
C LEU A 99 1.66 -16.37 16.65
N ASN A 100 2.34 -15.24 16.90
CA ASN A 100 3.35 -14.72 16.00
C ASN A 100 4.51 -15.71 15.82
N HIS A 101 4.93 -16.38 16.89
CA HIS A 101 5.97 -17.41 16.84
C HIS A 101 5.56 -18.61 15.97
N LEU A 102 4.33 -19.11 16.14
CA LEU A 102 3.80 -20.21 15.35
C LEU A 102 3.61 -19.84 13.86
N GLU A 103 3.19 -18.60 13.57
CA GLU A 103 3.11 -18.06 12.20
C GLU A 103 4.50 -17.99 11.53
N ALA A 104 5.50 -17.51 12.26
CA ALA A 104 6.88 -17.44 11.77
C ALA A 104 7.42 -18.82 11.38
N GLN A 105 7.07 -19.86 12.13
CA GLN A 105 7.42 -21.26 11.88
C GLN A 105 6.49 -21.99 10.87
N SER A 106 5.56 -21.26 10.25
CA SER A 106 4.58 -21.80 9.28
C SER A 106 3.67 -22.90 9.85
N TYR A 107 3.43 -22.92 11.17
CA TYR A 107 2.38 -23.77 11.75
C TYR A 107 0.98 -23.17 11.56
N LEU A 108 0.93 -21.83 11.52
CA LEU A 108 -0.29 -21.07 11.33
C LEU A 108 -0.15 -20.15 10.12
N GLN A 109 -1.30 -19.79 9.57
CA GLN A 109 -1.43 -18.67 8.65
C GLN A 109 -2.30 -17.58 9.27
N ARG A 110 -1.95 -16.33 8.99
CA ARG A 110 -2.75 -15.16 9.34
C ARG A 110 -3.50 -14.62 8.12
N ASN A 111 -4.81 -14.45 8.26
CA ASN A 111 -5.69 -13.81 7.29
C ASN A 111 -6.34 -12.58 7.95
N GLY A 112 -5.79 -11.39 7.71
CA GLY A 112 -6.17 -10.19 8.46
C GLY A 112 -5.80 -10.35 9.93
N ASP A 113 -6.79 -10.45 10.82
CA ASP A 113 -6.58 -10.67 12.26
C ASP A 113 -6.93 -12.07 12.75
N VAL A 114 -7.23 -13.00 11.83
CA VAL A 114 -7.61 -14.38 12.15
C VAL A 114 -6.45 -15.33 11.86
N PHE A 115 -6.16 -16.21 12.82
CA PHE A 115 -5.16 -17.26 12.70
C PHE A 115 -5.81 -18.60 12.37
N GLU A 116 -5.22 -19.34 11.44
CA GLU A 116 -5.71 -20.63 10.98
C GLU A 116 -4.59 -21.67 11.03
N PHE A 117 -4.92 -22.88 11.49
CA PHE A 117 -4.01 -24.02 11.48
C PHE A 117 -3.67 -24.45 10.04
N LEU A 118 -2.41 -24.80 9.79
CA LEU A 118 -1.96 -25.34 8.50
C LEU A 118 -1.72 -26.84 8.61
N THR A 119 -2.38 -27.59 7.73
CA THR A 119 -2.06 -29.00 7.46
C THR A 119 -0.68 -29.12 6.81
N ASP A 120 -0.08 -30.31 6.82
CA ASP A 120 1.25 -30.53 6.24
C ASP A 120 1.35 -30.06 4.79
N THR A 121 0.35 -30.38 3.96
CA THR A 121 0.30 -29.92 2.56
C THR A 121 0.17 -28.40 2.45
N GLU A 122 -0.63 -27.75 3.31
CA GLU A 122 -0.74 -26.28 3.31
C GLU A 122 0.54 -25.63 3.82
N LYS A 123 1.22 -26.25 4.79
CA LYS A 123 2.51 -25.80 5.32
C LYS A 123 3.61 -25.89 4.27
N ASP A 124 3.67 -26.98 3.50
CA ASP A 124 4.60 -27.12 2.40
C ASP A 124 4.40 -26.00 1.37
N ILE A 125 3.14 -25.76 0.96
CA ILE A 125 2.78 -24.66 0.05
C ILE A 125 3.16 -23.30 0.65
N GLU A 126 2.91 -23.07 1.94
CA GLU A 126 3.26 -21.82 2.61
C GLU A 126 4.78 -21.56 2.61
N VAL A 127 5.58 -22.60 2.87
CA VAL A 127 7.03 -22.54 2.82
C VAL A 127 7.52 -22.28 1.38
N GLU A 128 6.95 -22.97 0.39
CA GLU A 128 7.27 -22.75 -1.02
C GLU A 128 6.92 -21.31 -1.47
N ILE A 129 5.79 -20.76 -1.05
CA ILE A 129 5.43 -19.35 -1.28
C ILE A 129 6.46 -18.41 -0.63
N LYS A 130 6.80 -18.62 0.65
CA LYS A 130 7.78 -17.79 1.36
C LYS A 130 9.16 -17.82 0.67
N ASN A 131 9.54 -18.97 0.13
CA ASN A 131 10.80 -19.19 -0.59
C ASN A 131 10.75 -18.80 -2.08
N THR A 132 9.62 -18.32 -2.59
CA THR A 132 9.52 -17.85 -3.97
C THR A 132 10.33 -16.57 -4.14
N ASP A 133 11.24 -16.55 -5.11
CA ASP A 133 12.05 -15.37 -5.42
C ASP A 133 11.24 -14.28 -6.14
N ILE A 134 11.40 -13.03 -5.72
CA ILE A 134 10.80 -11.85 -6.35
C ILE A 134 11.88 -10.80 -6.53
N ASP A 135 11.91 -10.18 -7.71
CA ASP A 135 12.83 -9.09 -8.01
C ASP A 135 12.36 -7.80 -7.34
N GLU A 136 13.29 -7.00 -6.82
CA GLU A 136 12.94 -5.75 -6.13
C GLU A 136 12.27 -4.73 -7.07
N SER A 137 12.55 -4.79 -8.38
CA SER A 137 11.85 -3.99 -9.39
C SER A 137 10.36 -4.31 -9.45
N GLN A 138 9.97 -5.58 -9.29
CA GLN A 138 8.55 -5.97 -9.26
C GLN A 138 7.86 -5.43 -8.02
N VAL A 139 8.58 -5.37 -6.89
CA VAL A 139 8.08 -4.76 -5.65
C VAL A 139 7.84 -3.27 -5.86
N ALA A 140 8.81 -2.56 -6.44
CA ALA A 140 8.68 -1.15 -6.78
C ALA A 140 7.50 -0.87 -7.73
N ASP A 141 7.32 -1.70 -8.77
CA ASP A 141 6.20 -1.59 -9.71
C ASP A 141 4.84 -1.78 -9.04
N GLU A 142 4.71 -2.77 -8.16
CA GLU A 142 3.45 -3.03 -7.43
C GLU A 142 3.16 -1.91 -6.43
N LEU A 143 4.17 -1.39 -5.72
CA LEU A 143 4.02 -0.24 -4.83
C LEU A 143 3.62 1.02 -5.61
N ASN A 144 4.27 1.29 -6.75
CA ASN A 144 3.92 2.40 -7.63
C ASN A 144 2.46 2.31 -8.10
N LYS A 145 2.01 1.11 -8.50
CA LYS A 145 0.60 0.89 -8.88
C LYS A 145 -0.34 1.17 -7.72
N ILE A 146 -0.08 0.62 -6.53
CA ILE A 146 -0.98 0.80 -5.37
C ILE A 146 -1.05 2.27 -4.95
N LEU A 147 0.11 2.93 -4.82
CA LEU A 147 0.18 4.31 -4.34
C LEU A 147 -0.40 5.29 -5.36
N PHE A 148 0.04 5.25 -6.62
CA PHE A 148 -0.36 6.22 -7.62
C PHE A 148 -1.67 5.84 -8.34
N THR A 149 -1.80 4.61 -8.81
CA THR A 149 -2.95 4.19 -9.62
C THR A 149 -4.16 3.88 -8.75
N ASP A 150 -4.00 3.13 -7.66
CA ASP A 150 -5.15 2.62 -6.90
C ASP A 150 -5.62 3.60 -5.81
N VAL A 151 -4.69 4.27 -5.13
CA VAL A 151 -5.00 5.26 -4.08
C VAL A 151 -5.21 6.66 -4.67
N LEU A 152 -4.20 7.24 -5.33
CA LEU A 152 -4.29 8.61 -5.85
C LEU A 152 -5.24 8.74 -7.07
N ARG A 153 -5.30 7.73 -7.95
CA ARG A 153 -6.23 7.57 -9.08
C ARG A 153 -6.19 8.63 -10.19
N ASN A 154 -5.51 9.76 -9.99
CA ASN A 154 -5.47 10.86 -10.94
C ASN A 154 -4.14 10.89 -11.68
N PRO A 155 -4.09 10.55 -12.98
CA PRO A 155 -2.84 10.55 -13.76
C PRO A 155 -2.37 11.97 -14.14
N LYS A 156 -3.20 12.99 -13.89
CA LYS A 156 -2.94 14.39 -14.22
C LYS A 156 -3.34 15.29 -13.07
N ILE A 157 -2.66 16.42 -12.98
CA ILE A 157 -2.95 17.50 -12.05
C ILE A 157 -3.75 18.54 -12.80
N ARG A 158 -5.03 18.69 -12.45
CA ARG A 158 -5.82 19.82 -12.96
C ARG A 158 -5.50 21.06 -12.13
N TYR A 159 -4.87 22.06 -12.74
CA TYR A 159 -4.54 23.31 -12.07
C TYR A 159 -5.75 24.24 -12.02
N GLU A 160 -6.16 24.67 -10.84
CA GLU A 160 -7.37 25.49 -10.67
C GLU A 160 -7.22 26.89 -11.26
N GLY A 161 -5.99 27.42 -11.34
CA GLY A 161 -5.73 28.79 -11.81
C GLY A 161 -6.07 29.02 -13.28
N ASN A 162 -5.85 28.03 -14.15
CA ASN A 162 -6.14 28.12 -15.59
C ASN A 162 -7.05 26.98 -16.10
N GLY A 163 -7.41 26.03 -15.23
CA GLY A 163 -8.26 24.89 -15.57
C GLY A 163 -7.59 23.80 -16.41
N GLN A 164 -6.28 23.89 -16.67
CA GLN A 164 -5.53 22.96 -17.53
C GLN A 164 -5.03 21.73 -16.77
N ASP A 165 -4.81 20.65 -17.51
CA ASP A 165 -4.29 19.38 -16.97
C ASP A 165 -2.80 19.21 -17.25
N TYR A 166 -2.00 19.14 -16.19
CA TYR A 166 -0.57 18.88 -16.23
C TYR A 166 -0.28 17.41 -15.97
N SER A 167 0.55 16.80 -16.82
CA SER A 167 1.06 15.44 -16.57
C SER A 167 2.20 15.53 -15.55
N TYR A 168 2.31 14.52 -14.69
CA TYR A 168 3.41 14.45 -13.72
C TYR A 168 4.08 13.08 -13.75
N ALA A 169 5.37 13.06 -13.44
CA ALA A 169 6.18 11.86 -13.35
C ALA A 169 5.99 11.21 -11.98
N HIS A 170 5.92 9.88 -11.95
CA HIS A 170 5.91 9.12 -10.71
C HIS A 170 7.35 8.79 -10.32
N LYS A 171 7.70 9.00 -9.07
CA LYS A 171 8.95 8.52 -8.50
C LYS A 171 8.69 7.74 -7.23
N LEU A 172 9.46 6.68 -7.04
CA LEU A 172 9.48 5.88 -5.84
C LEU A 172 10.92 5.74 -5.40
N ASP A 173 11.25 6.17 -4.18
CA ASP A 173 12.61 6.10 -3.64
C ASP A 173 13.65 6.70 -4.62
N ASP A 174 13.36 7.92 -5.11
CA ASP A 174 14.12 8.67 -6.12
C ASP A 174 14.18 8.06 -7.54
N SER A 175 13.71 6.84 -7.72
CA SER A 175 13.68 6.14 -9.00
C SER A 175 12.47 6.55 -9.82
N LEU A 176 12.69 6.89 -11.10
CA LEU A 176 11.61 7.23 -12.03
C LEU A 176 10.80 5.99 -12.40
N MET A 177 9.48 6.08 -12.18
CA MET A 177 8.52 5.04 -12.53
C MET A 177 7.74 5.47 -13.78
N GLY A 178 8.10 4.92 -14.95
CA GLY A 178 7.39 5.18 -16.20
C GLY A 178 7.96 6.35 -17.00
N ARG A 179 7.14 7.37 -17.29
CA ARG A 179 7.50 8.48 -18.19
C ARG A 179 7.95 9.72 -17.42
N GLU A 180 8.92 10.42 -17.98
CA GLU A 180 9.32 11.75 -17.50
C GLU A 180 8.23 12.80 -17.78
N ALA A 181 8.22 13.83 -16.93
CA ALA A 181 7.39 15.02 -17.06
C ALA A 181 8.09 16.21 -16.38
N ASP A 182 7.61 17.42 -16.65
CA ASP A 182 8.20 18.66 -16.11
C ASP A 182 8.03 18.81 -14.60
N VAL A 183 7.01 18.13 -14.03
CA VAL A 183 6.73 18.04 -12.61
C VAL A 183 6.71 16.58 -12.17
N ALA A 184 7.14 16.29 -10.95
CA ALA A 184 7.18 14.94 -10.42
C ALA A 184 6.58 14.85 -9.01
N VAL A 185 6.13 13.65 -8.64
CA VAL A 185 5.76 13.30 -7.28
C VAL A 185 6.59 12.10 -6.88
N ASN A 186 7.40 12.26 -5.84
CA ASN A 186 8.31 11.26 -5.31
C ASN A 186 7.83 10.78 -3.95
N ILE A 187 7.51 9.49 -3.86
CA ILE A 187 7.09 8.86 -2.62
C ILE A 187 8.28 8.06 -2.08
N ILE A 188 8.70 8.40 -0.86
CA ILE A 188 9.78 7.74 -0.15
C ILE A 188 9.20 6.69 0.79
N THR A 189 9.58 5.44 0.58
CA THR A 189 9.20 4.27 1.37
C THR A 189 10.18 4.05 2.53
N THR A 190 9.84 3.12 3.41
CA THR A 190 10.69 2.73 4.55
C THR A 190 12.00 2.07 4.15
N GLU A 191 12.14 1.60 2.91
CA GLU A 191 13.37 0.97 2.42
C GLU A 191 14.42 1.99 1.97
N HIS A 192 14.05 3.27 1.85
CA HIS A 192 14.98 4.30 1.44
C HIS A 192 16.09 4.51 2.49
N PRO A 193 17.38 4.58 2.11
CA PRO A 193 18.50 4.70 3.06
C PRO A 193 18.40 5.89 4.01
N HIS A 194 17.82 6.99 3.52
CA HIS A 194 17.64 8.24 4.28
C HIS A 194 16.22 8.42 4.83
N HIS A 195 15.37 7.37 4.87
CA HIS A 195 13.99 7.46 5.36
C HIS A 195 13.89 8.12 6.75
N SER A 196 14.84 7.82 7.64
CA SER A 196 14.90 8.38 8.99
C SER A 196 15.47 9.80 9.07
N ASP A 197 16.15 10.28 8.02
CA ASP A 197 16.77 11.61 7.96
C ASP A 197 16.00 12.53 7.01
N ILE A 198 14.89 13.05 7.53
CA ILE A 198 13.99 13.97 6.83
C ILE A 198 14.73 15.22 6.33
N ASN A 199 15.74 15.71 7.07
CA ASN A 199 16.46 16.92 6.68
C ASN A 199 17.27 16.69 5.41
N THR A 200 17.94 15.54 5.31
CA THR A 200 18.66 15.15 4.09
C THR A 200 17.71 15.00 2.91
N LEU A 201 16.57 14.33 3.10
CA LEU A 201 15.55 14.18 2.05
C LEU A 201 15.01 15.55 1.58
N ALA A 202 14.65 16.43 2.52
CA ALA A 202 14.17 17.77 2.22
C ALA A 202 15.22 18.60 1.47
N ALA A 203 16.48 18.52 1.88
CA ALA A 203 17.59 19.20 1.21
C ALA A 203 17.77 18.70 -0.24
N GLN A 204 17.65 17.39 -0.49
CA GLN A 204 17.73 16.80 -1.83
C GLN A 204 16.56 17.19 -2.75
N ASN A 205 15.43 17.62 -2.18
CA ASN A 205 14.26 18.12 -2.91
C ASN A 205 14.40 19.62 -3.30
N THR A 206 15.35 20.36 -2.73
CA THR A 206 15.55 21.79 -3.03
C THR A 206 15.76 22.06 -4.51
N GLY A 207 15.02 23.02 -5.07
CA GLY A 207 15.15 23.46 -6.47
C GLY A 207 14.57 22.50 -7.51
N LYS A 208 14.11 21.31 -7.12
CA LYS A 208 13.42 20.37 -8.03
C LYS A 208 11.94 20.72 -8.10
N ALA A 209 11.34 20.66 -9.30
CA ALA A 209 9.88 20.71 -9.45
C ALA A 209 9.27 19.35 -9.11
N GLU A 210 9.42 18.97 -7.85
CA GLU A 210 9.05 17.66 -7.35
C GLU A 210 8.42 17.78 -5.97
N LEU A 211 7.27 17.14 -5.76
CA LEU A 211 6.74 16.93 -4.42
C LEU A 211 7.41 15.72 -3.80
N LEU A 212 7.95 15.90 -2.60
CA LEU A 212 8.53 14.82 -1.81
C LEU A 212 7.53 14.40 -0.73
N VAL A 213 7.12 13.14 -0.76
CA VAL A 213 6.20 12.56 0.21
C VAL A 213 6.90 11.45 0.96
N VAL A 214 7.05 11.61 2.27
CA VAL A 214 7.74 10.60 3.09
C VAL A 214 6.69 9.75 3.80
N LEU A 215 6.63 8.45 3.52
CA LEU A 215 5.71 7.56 4.21
C LEU A 215 6.08 7.44 5.70
N PRO A 216 5.11 7.26 6.61
CA PRO A 216 5.40 6.93 8.00
C PRO A 216 6.28 5.67 8.15
N PRO A 217 7.03 5.51 9.25
CA PRO A 217 7.91 4.36 9.50
C PRO A 217 7.11 3.10 9.83
N ASP A 218 6.42 2.55 8.82
CA ASP A 218 5.62 1.34 8.91
C ASP A 218 6.02 0.37 7.78
N PRO A 219 6.79 -0.69 8.08
CA PRO A 219 7.33 -1.60 7.05
C PRO A 219 6.25 -2.51 6.44
N ARG A 220 5.05 -2.56 7.05
CA ARG A 220 4.00 -3.51 6.68
C ARG A 220 3.61 -3.41 5.22
N LEU A 221 3.59 -2.20 4.64
CA LEU A 221 3.19 -2.04 3.24
C LEU A 221 4.15 -2.77 2.28
N VAL A 222 5.46 -2.63 2.50
CA VAL A 222 6.50 -3.26 1.68
C VAL A 222 6.52 -4.78 1.89
N GLU A 223 6.43 -5.22 3.15
CA GLU A 223 6.36 -6.64 3.50
C GLU A 223 5.15 -7.34 2.86
N GLN A 224 3.97 -6.72 2.95
CA GLN A 224 2.75 -7.24 2.32
C GLN A 224 2.87 -7.25 0.80
N ALA A 225 3.52 -6.27 0.18
CA ALA A 225 3.76 -6.25 -1.27
C ALA A 225 4.65 -7.41 -1.72
N ARG A 226 5.75 -7.67 -1.00
CA ARG A 226 6.62 -8.83 -1.27
C ARG A 226 5.83 -10.14 -1.16
N LEU A 227 5.08 -10.33 -0.08
CA LEU A 227 4.29 -11.55 0.12
C LEU A 227 3.17 -11.70 -0.93
N PHE A 228 2.53 -10.59 -1.33
CA PHE A 228 1.51 -10.57 -2.37
C PHE A 228 2.06 -11.04 -3.72
N LEU A 229 3.24 -10.52 -4.11
CA LEU A 229 3.92 -10.89 -5.34
C LEU A 229 4.41 -12.33 -5.31
N LYS A 230 5.02 -12.78 -4.21
CA LYS A 230 5.43 -14.18 -4.01
C LYS A 230 4.26 -15.14 -4.21
N THR A 231 3.14 -14.86 -3.51
CA THR A 231 1.93 -15.66 -3.61
C THR A 231 1.39 -15.68 -5.04
N ARG A 232 1.31 -14.52 -5.70
CA ARG A 232 0.83 -14.40 -7.09
C ARG A 232 1.69 -15.21 -8.06
N LYS A 233 3.02 -15.05 -7.98
CA LYS A 233 3.98 -15.74 -8.86
C LYS A 233 3.90 -17.25 -8.67
N TYR A 234 3.90 -17.70 -7.42
CA TYR A 234 3.82 -19.13 -7.09
C TYR A 234 2.52 -19.77 -7.60
N ILE A 235 1.37 -19.11 -7.39
CA ILE A 235 0.06 -19.57 -7.89
C ILE A 235 0.07 -19.71 -9.42
N GLN A 236 0.58 -18.70 -10.14
CA GLN A 236 0.67 -18.72 -11.60
C GLN A 236 1.53 -19.87 -12.13
N GLN A 237 2.63 -20.19 -11.46
CA GLN A 237 3.52 -21.29 -11.85
C GLN A 237 2.93 -22.68 -11.59
N ASN A 238 2.06 -22.81 -10.58
CA ASN A 238 1.57 -24.10 -10.10
C ASN A 238 0.13 -24.45 -10.52
N LEU A 239 -0.67 -23.51 -11.04
CA LEU A 239 -2.06 -23.79 -11.47
C LEU A 239 -2.15 -24.66 -12.74
N GLY A 240 -1.17 -24.57 -13.65
CA GLY A 240 -1.22 -25.22 -14.97
C GLY A 240 -0.70 -26.67 -15.01
N GLY A 241 -0.06 -27.15 -13.93
CA GLY A 241 0.41 -28.53 -13.84
C GLY A 241 -0.73 -29.47 -13.49
N GLY A 242 -0.76 -30.69 -14.06
CA GLY A 242 -1.74 -31.74 -13.77
C GLY A 242 -1.65 -32.31 -12.33
N GLY A 243 -1.63 -31.45 -11.32
CA GLY A 243 -1.53 -31.79 -9.91
C GLY A 243 -2.83 -32.29 -9.31
N ASP A 244 -2.69 -32.79 -8.08
CA ASP A 244 -3.77 -33.27 -7.21
C ASP A 244 -4.86 -32.21 -7.00
N ASP A 245 -6.13 -32.62 -7.05
CA ASP A 245 -7.29 -31.72 -6.92
C ASP A 245 -7.34 -31.07 -5.52
N SER A 246 -6.82 -31.74 -4.49
CA SER A 246 -6.63 -31.16 -3.15
C SER A 246 -5.68 -29.97 -3.19
N ARG A 247 -4.55 -30.09 -3.89
CA ARG A 247 -3.55 -29.02 -4.03
C ARG A 247 -4.12 -27.85 -4.81
N LYS A 248 -4.87 -28.10 -5.89
CA LYS A 248 -5.55 -27.03 -6.65
C LYS A 248 -6.52 -26.23 -5.78
N ALA A 249 -7.33 -26.90 -4.97
CA ALA A 249 -8.25 -26.23 -4.05
C ALA A 249 -7.52 -25.32 -3.06
N ILE A 250 -6.36 -25.75 -2.52
CA ILE A 250 -5.54 -24.91 -1.65
C ILE A 250 -4.99 -23.69 -2.40
N LEU A 251 -4.52 -23.84 -3.64
CA LEU A 251 -4.03 -22.73 -4.45
C LEU A 251 -5.12 -21.71 -4.79
N GLU A 252 -6.34 -22.18 -5.08
CA GLU A 252 -7.50 -21.31 -5.30
C GLU A 252 -7.85 -20.51 -4.03
N GLN A 253 -7.87 -21.16 -2.87
CA GLN A 253 -8.05 -20.50 -1.58
C GLN A 253 -6.96 -19.45 -1.32
N ARG A 254 -5.69 -19.79 -1.60
CA ARG A 254 -4.56 -18.84 -1.50
C ARG A 254 -4.72 -17.66 -2.46
N GLY A 255 -5.27 -17.89 -3.65
CA GLY A 255 -5.59 -16.83 -4.60
C GLY A 255 -6.64 -15.86 -4.06
N GLN A 256 -7.71 -16.37 -3.45
CA GLN A 256 -8.76 -15.54 -2.84
C GLN A 256 -8.22 -14.73 -1.64
N GLN A 257 -7.39 -15.35 -0.80
CA GLN A 257 -6.71 -14.67 0.30
C GLN A 257 -5.77 -13.57 -0.22
N ASN A 258 -5.03 -13.84 -1.30
CA ASN A 258 -4.13 -12.85 -1.90
C ASN A 258 -4.88 -11.67 -2.51
N SER A 259 -6.06 -11.89 -3.10
CA SER A 259 -6.94 -10.81 -3.57
C SER A 259 -7.39 -9.90 -2.42
N THR A 260 -7.77 -10.50 -1.29
CA THR A 260 -8.14 -9.77 -0.06
C THR A 260 -6.94 -8.98 0.48
N ARG A 261 -5.74 -9.57 0.47
CA ARG A 261 -4.49 -8.88 0.84
C ARG A 261 -4.25 -7.65 -0.02
N GLY A 262 -4.48 -7.74 -1.34
CA GLY A 262 -4.39 -6.59 -2.24
C GLY A 262 -5.32 -5.43 -1.83
N GLN A 263 -6.55 -5.72 -1.43
CA GLN A 263 -7.50 -4.71 -0.92
C GLN A 263 -7.00 -4.09 0.39
N GLN A 264 -6.54 -4.91 1.34
CA GLN A 264 -5.99 -4.43 2.61
C GLN A 264 -4.73 -3.58 2.42
N MET A 265 -3.89 -3.91 1.45
CA MET A 265 -2.72 -3.10 1.09
C MET A 265 -3.13 -1.73 0.55
N GLN A 266 -4.19 -1.65 -0.26
CA GLN A 266 -4.72 -0.38 -0.75
C GLN A 266 -5.24 0.49 0.40
N GLU A 267 -5.96 -0.11 1.37
CA GLU A 267 -6.42 0.57 2.58
C GLU A 267 -5.25 1.07 3.43
N LEU A 268 -4.23 0.23 3.64
CA LEU A 268 -3.02 0.59 4.38
C LEU A 268 -2.25 1.73 3.69
N ALA A 269 -2.06 1.63 2.37
CA ALA A 269 -1.42 2.68 1.58
C ALA A 269 -2.18 4.01 1.67
N SER A 270 -3.51 3.97 1.59
CA SER A 270 -4.37 5.15 1.78
C SER A 270 -4.17 5.76 3.17
N ALA A 271 -4.13 4.93 4.21
CA ALA A 271 -3.90 5.39 5.59
C ALA A 271 -2.51 6.01 5.78
N LEU A 272 -1.46 5.41 5.22
CA LEU A 272 -0.10 5.95 5.27
C LEU A 272 0.00 7.28 4.54
N LEU A 273 -0.56 7.38 3.33
CA LEU A 273 -0.62 8.62 2.54
C LEU A 273 -1.50 9.69 3.19
N SER A 274 -2.46 9.32 4.05
CA SER A 274 -3.29 10.29 4.78
C SER A 274 -2.51 11.08 5.84
N LYS A 275 -1.40 10.51 6.34
CA LYS A 275 -0.56 11.05 7.43
C LYS A 275 0.84 11.44 6.98
N ALA A 276 1.25 11.03 5.78
CA ALA A 276 2.58 11.31 5.25
C ALA A 276 2.85 12.83 5.20
N PRO A 277 3.98 13.31 5.75
CA PRO A 277 4.44 14.66 5.53
C PRO A 277 4.83 14.87 4.05
N ILE A 278 4.44 16.03 3.52
CA ILE A 278 4.69 16.44 2.14
C ILE A 278 5.61 17.65 2.18
N TYR A 279 6.63 17.64 1.34
CA TYR A 279 7.60 18.72 1.19
C TYR A 279 7.63 19.22 -0.25
N LEU A 280 7.86 20.52 -0.38
CA LEU A 280 8.12 21.20 -1.64
C LEU A 280 9.26 22.18 -1.43
N ASN A 281 10.31 22.06 -2.24
CA ASN A 281 11.47 22.95 -2.20
C ASN A 281 12.08 23.08 -0.79
N ALA A 282 12.35 21.95 -0.14
CA ALA A 282 12.86 21.83 1.23
C ALA A 282 11.95 22.39 2.36
N SER A 283 10.74 22.86 2.03
CA SER A 283 9.76 23.33 3.01
C SER A 283 8.64 22.32 3.18
N ARG A 284 8.17 22.12 4.42
CA ARG A 284 7.01 21.26 4.70
C ARG A 284 5.73 21.99 4.34
N LEU A 285 4.84 21.33 3.62
CA LEU A 285 3.52 21.86 3.27
C LEU A 285 2.52 21.65 4.41
N ASP A 286 2.52 22.56 5.39
CA ASP A 286 1.58 22.52 6.51
C ASP A 286 0.14 22.90 6.10
N SER A 287 -0.03 23.60 4.96
CA SER A 287 -1.32 23.99 4.36
C SER A 287 -2.24 22.80 4.04
N VAL A 288 -1.65 21.62 3.81
CA VAL A 288 -2.37 20.42 3.36
C VAL A 288 -2.98 19.63 4.53
N GLY A 289 -2.43 19.74 5.75
CA GLY A 289 -2.92 19.06 6.96
C GLY A 289 -2.94 17.53 6.87
N GLU A 290 -3.62 16.84 7.79
CA GLU A 290 -3.98 15.41 7.68
C GLU A 290 -5.41 15.26 7.12
N GLY A 291 -5.70 14.16 6.42
CA GLY A 291 -7.00 13.95 5.79
C GLY A 291 -6.95 12.96 4.62
N GLU A 292 -8.01 12.96 3.79
CA GLU A 292 -8.10 12.05 2.63
C GLU A 292 -6.93 12.24 1.65
N ALA A 293 -6.19 11.16 1.36
CA ALA A 293 -4.98 11.19 0.56
C ALA A 293 -5.17 11.93 -0.79
N ARG A 294 -6.25 11.66 -1.53
CA ARG A 294 -6.48 12.31 -2.83
C ARG A 294 -6.58 13.82 -2.74
N ASN A 295 -7.41 14.33 -1.83
CA ASN A 295 -7.63 15.77 -1.70
C ASN A 295 -6.37 16.47 -1.21
N ARG A 296 -5.60 15.82 -0.32
CA ARG A 296 -4.30 16.34 0.14
C ARG A 296 -3.32 16.49 -1.01
N PHE A 297 -3.16 15.44 -1.80
CA PHE A 297 -2.27 15.45 -2.95
C PHE A 297 -2.74 16.44 -4.02
N ALA A 298 -4.05 16.54 -4.29
CA ALA A 298 -4.58 17.52 -5.22
C ALA A 298 -4.20 18.96 -4.83
N LYS A 299 -4.30 19.30 -3.53
CA LYS A 299 -3.87 20.60 -3.00
C LYS A 299 -2.37 20.82 -3.10
N ALA A 300 -1.57 19.84 -2.67
CA ALA A 300 -0.11 19.91 -2.78
C ALA A 300 0.35 20.09 -4.24
N CYS A 301 -0.33 19.42 -5.18
CA CYS A 301 -0.06 19.54 -6.60
C CYS A 301 -0.40 20.92 -7.17
N GLN A 302 -1.36 21.67 -6.60
CA GLN A 302 -1.59 23.08 -6.98
C GLN A 302 -0.36 23.93 -6.67
N GLU A 303 0.22 23.75 -5.49
CA GLU A 303 1.44 24.45 -5.07
C GLU A 303 2.65 24.03 -5.91
N LEU A 304 2.75 22.75 -6.26
CA LEU A 304 3.78 22.24 -7.17
C LEU A 304 3.72 22.90 -8.54
N VAL A 305 2.54 22.96 -9.16
CA VAL A 305 2.36 23.59 -10.48
C VAL A 305 2.71 25.08 -10.40
N SER A 306 2.25 25.77 -9.35
CA SER A 306 2.57 27.19 -9.11
C SER A 306 4.08 27.45 -8.95
N PHE A 307 4.81 26.52 -8.34
CA PHE A 307 6.26 26.59 -8.17
C PHE A 307 7.02 26.22 -9.45
N ALA A 308 6.55 25.20 -10.17
CA ALA A 308 7.21 24.69 -11.37
C ALA A 308 7.06 25.64 -12.57
N PHE A 309 5.92 26.34 -12.66
CA PHE A 309 5.57 27.25 -13.74
C PHE A 309 5.19 28.65 -13.22
N PRO A 310 6.18 29.46 -12.81
CA PRO A 310 5.92 30.78 -12.23
C PRO A 310 5.20 31.74 -13.18
N SER A 311 5.41 31.59 -14.49
CA SER A 311 4.84 32.48 -15.51
C SER A 311 3.35 32.23 -15.76
N LEU A 312 2.74 31.17 -15.19
CA LEU A 312 1.29 30.98 -15.23
C LEU A 312 0.52 32.16 -14.61
N ARG A 313 1.15 32.93 -13.72
CA ARG A 313 0.59 34.14 -13.12
C ARG A 313 0.25 35.23 -14.13
N MET A 314 0.89 35.20 -15.30
CA MET A 314 0.65 36.14 -16.39
C MET A 314 -0.70 35.91 -17.07
N LEU A 315 -1.24 34.68 -16.98
CA LEU A 315 -2.52 34.31 -17.58
C LEU A 315 -3.66 34.81 -16.69
N LYS A 316 -4.41 35.81 -17.17
CA LYS A 316 -5.54 36.42 -16.46
C LYS A 316 -6.88 35.82 -16.88
N GLY A 317 -7.00 34.49 -16.80
CA GLY A 317 -8.27 33.79 -17.04
C GLY A 317 -8.12 32.41 -17.65
N VAL A 318 -9.27 31.78 -17.89
CA VAL A 318 -9.37 30.51 -18.61
C VAL A 318 -9.56 30.82 -20.09
N TYR A 319 -8.58 30.45 -20.91
CA TYR A 319 -8.65 30.61 -22.35
C TYR A 319 -9.30 29.38 -22.98
N SER A 320 -10.35 29.58 -23.76
CA SER A 320 -11.07 28.53 -24.49
C SER A 320 -11.17 28.87 -25.97
N GLU A 321 -11.64 27.92 -26.78
CA GLU A 321 -11.86 28.11 -28.21
C GLU A 321 -12.82 29.27 -28.52
N SER A 322 -13.77 29.55 -27.63
CA SER A 322 -14.62 30.74 -27.71
C SER A 322 -13.83 32.04 -27.59
N THR A 323 -12.83 32.11 -26.70
CA THR A 323 -11.94 33.27 -26.55
C THR A 323 -11.12 33.48 -27.82
N LEU A 324 -10.65 32.38 -28.44
CA LEU A 324 -9.94 32.44 -29.72
C LEU A 324 -10.84 32.98 -30.83
N SER A 325 -12.10 32.52 -30.89
CA SER A 325 -13.06 32.99 -31.89
C SER A 325 -13.39 34.48 -31.72
N GLN A 326 -13.51 34.97 -30.48
CA GLN A 326 -13.68 36.39 -30.19
C GLN A 326 -12.47 37.19 -30.66
N ALA A 327 -11.25 36.77 -30.30
CA ALA A 327 -10.03 37.46 -30.70
C ALA A 327 -9.82 37.52 -32.22
N LEU A 328 -10.30 36.52 -32.98
CA LEU A 328 -10.16 36.46 -34.44
C LEU A 328 -11.30 37.13 -35.23
N LEU A 329 -12.51 37.19 -34.66
CA LEU A 329 -13.73 37.61 -35.37
C LEU A 329 -14.29 38.96 -34.89
N GLU A 330 -13.91 39.45 -33.71
CA GLU A 330 -14.30 40.79 -33.30
C GLU A 330 -13.67 41.82 -34.24
N GLN A 331 -14.51 42.66 -34.84
CA GLN A 331 -14.03 43.77 -35.66
C GLN A 331 -13.29 44.74 -34.75
N ASP A 332 -11.99 44.92 -35.03
CA ASP A 332 -11.17 45.94 -34.40
C ASP A 332 -11.75 47.31 -34.76
N ASP A 333 -12.59 47.84 -33.87
CA ASP A 333 -13.21 49.14 -34.04
C ASP A 333 -12.14 50.20 -33.77
N LEU A 334 -11.34 50.45 -34.80
CA LEU A 334 -10.19 51.37 -34.90
C LEU A 334 -10.47 52.80 -34.36
N LEU A 335 -11.73 53.14 -34.10
CA LEU A 335 -12.19 54.43 -33.60
C LEU A 335 -12.37 54.47 -32.06
N THR A 336 -12.42 53.32 -31.39
CA THR A 336 -12.60 53.21 -29.93
C THR A 336 -11.47 52.42 -29.24
N SER A 337 -10.70 51.61 -29.97
CA SER A 337 -9.51 50.93 -29.47
C SER A 337 -8.30 51.87 -29.45
N GLY A 338 -8.20 52.71 -28.42
CA GLY A 338 -6.89 53.29 -28.07
C GLY A 338 -5.88 52.15 -27.96
N GLN A 339 -4.75 52.23 -28.69
CA GLN A 339 -3.69 51.22 -28.81
C GLN A 339 -3.77 50.19 -27.67
N GLN A 340 -4.40 49.04 -27.95
CA GLN A 340 -4.42 47.96 -26.97
C GLN A 340 -2.97 47.55 -26.77
N SER A 341 -2.39 48.00 -25.67
CA SER A 341 -1.03 47.61 -25.31
C SER A 341 -1.08 46.11 -25.09
N PRO A 342 -0.19 45.34 -25.74
CA PRO A 342 -0.17 43.89 -25.57
C PRO A 342 -0.11 43.55 -24.08
N SER A 343 -0.89 42.57 -23.68
CA SER A 343 -0.83 42.03 -22.33
C SER A 343 0.54 41.39 -22.08
N GLU A 344 0.94 41.25 -20.81
CA GLU A 344 2.20 40.61 -20.41
C GLU A 344 2.51 39.29 -21.15
N PRO A 345 1.56 38.33 -21.31
CA PRO A 345 1.82 37.12 -22.11
C PRO A 345 1.98 37.38 -23.62
N GLU A 346 1.30 38.38 -24.18
CA GLU A 346 1.43 38.75 -25.60
C GLU A 346 2.77 39.43 -25.89
N GLU A 347 3.27 40.25 -24.96
CA GLU A 347 4.60 40.87 -25.04
C GLU A 347 5.71 39.82 -25.06
N GLU A 348 5.61 38.79 -24.23
CA GLU A 348 6.55 37.66 -24.18
C GLU A 348 6.60 36.88 -25.51
N ILE A 349 5.43 36.57 -26.09
CA ILE A 349 5.34 35.93 -27.41
C ILE A 349 5.92 36.85 -28.49
N LEU A 350 5.61 38.14 -28.46
CA LEU A 350 6.12 39.12 -29.42
C LEU A 350 7.64 39.26 -29.33
N LEU A 351 8.20 39.29 -28.12
CA LEU A 351 9.64 39.32 -27.87
C LEU A 351 10.32 38.07 -28.44
N TYR A 352 9.74 36.88 -28.22
CA TYR A 352 10.24 35.63 -28.77
C TYR A 352 10.28 35.65 -30.31
N VAL A 353 9.17 36.05 -30.94
CA VAL A 353 9.08 36.11 -32.41
C VAL A 353 10.03 37.16 -32.98
N THR A 354 10.12 38.34 -32.37
CA THR A 354 11.01 39.43 -32.81
C THR A 354 12.47 39.02 -32.72
N LYS A 355 12.85 38.33 -31.64
CA LYS A 355 14.20 37.80 -31.46
C LYS A 355 14.56 36.76 -32.54
N ASN A 356 13.67 35.81 -32.81
CA ASN A 356 13.90 34.80 -33.84
C ASN A 356 14.00 35.42 -35.24
N GLN A 357 13.16 36.42 -35.55
CA GLN A 357 13.26 37.18 -36.80
C GLN A 357 14.60 37.92 -36.91
N GLY A 358 15.08 38.53 -35.82
CA GLY A 358 16.41 39.16 -35.77
C GLY A 358 17.57 38.20 -36.03
N ASN A 359 17.40 36.93 -35.68
CA ASN A 359 18.37 35.86 -35.93
C ASN A 359 18.20 35.19 -37.32
N GLY A 360 17.20 35.59 -38.11
CA GLY A 360 16.89 35.00 -39.42
C GLY A 360 16.17 33.65 -39.35
N GLU A 361 15.65 33.26 -38.20
CA GLU A 361 14.92 32.02 -37.98
C GLU A 361 13.42 32.19 -38.28
N ARG A 362 12.81 31.21 -38.94
CA ARG A 362 11.36 31.19 -39.17
C ARG A 362 10.65 30.61 -37.96
N SER A 363 9.86 31.43 -37.27
CA SER A 363 9.02 30.97 -36.16
C SER A 363 7.76 30.30 -36.70
N THR A 364 7.55 29.03 -36.35
CA THR A 364 6.29 28.32 -36.62
C THR A 364 5.42 28.31 -35.37
N VAL A 365 4.10 28.17 -35.54
CA VAL A 365 3.16 28.06 -34.40
C VAL A 365 3.51 26.84 -33.52
N GLU A 366 3.92 25.73 -34.13
CA GLU A 366 4.36 24.53 -33.42
C GLU A 366 5.56 24.81 -32.51
N GLU A 367 6.53 25.59 -32.98
CA GLU A 367 7.73 25.92 -32.21
C GLU A 367 7.44 26.89 -31.07
N ILE A 368 6.55 27.86 -31.28
CA ILE A 368 6.04 28.75 -30.23
C ILE A 368 5.34 27.90 -29.16
N LEU A 369 4.41 27.02 -29.56
CA LEU A 369 3.73 26.12 -28.63
C LEU A 369 4.73 25.26 -27.85
N ARG A 370 5.74 24.67 -28.52
CA ARG A 370 6.76 23.86 -27.84
C ARG A 370 7.59 24.65 -26.82
N GLN A 371 7.90 25.91 -27.11
CA GLN A 371 8.67 26.77 -26.22
C GLN A 371 7.86 27.20 -25.00
N PHE A 372 6.61 27.64 -25.20
CA PHE A 372 5.74 28.12 -24.13
C PHE A 372 5.00 27.00 -23.38
N SER A 373 5.03 25.74 -23.86
CA SER A 373 4.56 24.56 -23.10
C SER A 373 5.62 24.02 -22.13
N ARG A 374 6.82 24.61 -22.08
CA ARG A 374 7.91 24.20 -21.19
C ARG A 374 8.05 25.18 -20.04
N ARG A 375 8.69 24.73 -18.96
CA ARG A 375 9.08 25.59 -17.84
C ARG A 375 9.92 26.78 -18.35
N PRO A 376 9.66 28.03 -17.91
CA PRO A 376 8.80 28.42 -16.78
C PRO A 376 7.32 28.73 -17.11
N TYR A 377 6.88 28.57 -18.36
CA TYR A 377 5.54 28.96 -18.81
C TYR A 377 4.47 27.90 -18.50
N GLY A 378 4.62 26.70 -19.06
CA GLY A 378 3.81 25.52 -18.73
C GLY A 378 2.57 25.32 -19.57
#